data_AF-A0A6J1X977-F1
#
_entry.id   AF-A0A6J1X977-F1
#
_cell.length_a   1.000
_cell.length_b   1.000
_cell.length_c   1.000
_cell.angle_alpha   90.00
_cell.angle_beta   90.00
_cell.angle_gamma   90.00
#
_symmetry.space_group_name_H-M   'P 1'
#
loop_
_entity.id
_entity.type
_entity.pdbx_description
1 polymer ?
#
loop_
_entity_poly.entity_id
_entity_poly.type
_entity_poly.pdbx_seq_one_letter_code
_entity_poly.pdbx_strand_id
1 'polypeptide(L)'
;MLENSLHRWRSLRVESLRRVITIAQARAAAPGGPALRALPPDHRAPKPWPDYKPYVTFVAVIDQLYNVMFKNVTATTVDQWPIKLAEYIRHNDEANAKAAEKIVTTLTDELLPCASFAEFCDAAGFLEDIPDPDAFLQTLIDELP
;
A
#
# COMPACT_ATOMS: atom_id res chain seq x y z
N MET A 1 8.97 -6.52 -7.10
CA MET A 1 7.70 -6.09 -6.46
C MET A 1 6.48 -6.25 -7.38
N LEU A 2 6.64 -6.27 -8.73
CA LEU A 2 5.54 -6.49 -9.70
C LEU A 2 5.44 -7.95 -10.22
N GLU A 3 5.73 -8.96 -9.40
CA GLU A 3 5.75 -10.37 -9.82
C GLU A 3 4.38 -11.08 -9.72
N ASN A 4 3.34 -10.34 -9.35
CA ASN A 4 2.04 -10.89 -9.01
C ASN A 4 0.98 -10.39 -9.98
N SER A 5 0.15 -11.29 -10.52
CA SER A 5 -1.05 -10.91 -11.27
C SER A 5 -2.00 -10.08 -10.39
N LEU A 6 -2.95 -9.36 -10.99
CA LEU A 6 -3.93 -8.54 -10.25
C LEU A 6 -4.64 -9.32 -9.13
N HIS A 7 -5.05 -10.56 -9.41
CA HIS A 7 -5.67 -11.44 -8.42
C HIS A 7 -4.75 -11.70 -7.22
N ARG A 8 -3.47 -12.00 -7.48
CA ARG A 8 -2.50 -12.25 -6.42
C ARG A 8 -2.16 -10.97 -5.65
N TRP A 9 -2.11 -9.82 -6.32
CA TRP A 9 -1.98 -8.53 -5.63
C TRP A 9 -3.12 -8.29 -4.64
N ARG A 10 -4.38 -8.51 -5.05
CA ARG A 10 -5.54 -8.37 -4.16
C ARG A 10 -5.43 -9.22 -2.90
N SER A 11 -4.93 -10.45 -3.01
CA SER A 11 -4.71 -11.31 -1.84
C SER A 11 -3.56 -10.87 -0.91
N LEU A 12 -2.68 -9.97 -1.37
CA LEU A 12 -1.47 -9.55 -0.66
C LEU A 12 -1.52 -8.08 -0.22
N ARG A 13 -2.47 -7.27 -0.70
CA ARG A 13 -2.46 -5.82 -0.48
C ARG A 13 -2.56 -5.46 1.01
N VAL A 14 -3.41 -6.14 1.78
CA VAL A 14 -3.57 -5.94 3.23
C VAL A 14 -2.32 -6.36 4.00
N GLU A 15 -1.75 -7.51 3.67
CA GLU A 15 -0.49 -7.97 4.27
C GLU A 15 0.67 -7.03 3.95
N SER A 16 0.70 -6.48 2.73
CA SER A 16 1.68 -5.45 2.35
C SER A 16 1.50 -4.18 3.18
N LEU A 17 0.25 -3.76 3.42
CA LEU A 17 -0.09 -2.63 4.27
C LEU A 17 0.37 -2.85 5.73
N ARG A 18 0.10 -4.04 6.31
CA ARG A 18 0.57 -4.43 7.65
C ARG A 18 2.08 -4.28 7.80
N ARG A 19 2.84 -4.78 6.81
CA ARG A 19 4.31 -4.71 6.83
C ARG A 19 4.82 -3.28 6.80
N VAL A 20 4.28 -2.44 5.92
CA VAL A 20 4.77 -1.05 5.82
C VAL A 20 4.38 -0.21 7.03
N ILE A 21 3.22 -0.45 7.65
CA ILE A 21 2.83 0.21 8.91
C ILE A 21 3.74 -0.24 10.06
N THR A 22 4.09 -1.52 10.13
CA THR A 22 5.06 -2.03 11.11
C THR A 22 6.43 -1.36 10.95
N ILE A 23 6.89 -1.21 9.71
CA ILE A 23 8.15 -0.50 9.40
C ILE A 23 8.06 0.97 9.83
N ALA A 24 6.95 1.64 9.54
CA ALA A 24 6.71 3.02 9.94
C ALA A 24 6.72 3.19 11.47
N GLN A 25 5.98 2.34 12.19
CA GLN A 25 5.95 2.32 13.66
C GLN A 25 7.37 2.18 14.23
N ALA A 26 8.13 1.19 13.77
CA ALA A 26 9.47 0.93 14.27
C ALA A 26 10.42 2.11 14.01
N ARG A 27 10.35 2.75 12.84
CA ARG A 27 11.19 3.90 12.50
C ARG A 27 10.84 5.15 13.29
N ALA A 28 9.55 5.42 13.48
CA ALA A 28 9.09 6.56 14.26
C ALA A 28 9.38 6.38 15.77
N ALA A 29 9.28 5.15 16.28
CA ALA A 29 9.59 4.85 17.68
C ALA A 29 11.10 4.74 17.98
N ALA A 30 11.90 4.25 17.01
CA ALA A 30 13.34 4.06 17.17
C ALA A 30 14.10 4.48 15.90
N PRO A 31 14.35 5.79 15.69
CA PRO A 31 14.99 6.31 14.48
C PRO A 31 16.42 5.78 14.25
N GLY A 32 17.15 5.45 15.33
CA GLY A 32 18.48 4.83 15.28
C GLY A 32 18.47 3.30 15.09
N GLY A 33 17.29 2.70 14.92
CA GLY A 33 17.06 1.26 14.98
C GLY A 33 16.87 0.79 16.43
N PRO A 34 16.02 -0.22 16.67
CA PRO A 34 15.85 -0.77 18.01
C PRO A 34 17.15 -1.46 18.46
N ALA A 35 17.52 -1.28 19.73
CA ALA A 35 18.68 -1.95 20.33
C ALA A 35 18.52 -3.48 20.43
N LEU A 36 17.28 -3.96 20.25
CA LEU A 36 16.85 -5.36 20.31
C LEU A 36 16.07 -5.71 19.04
N ARG A 37 15.84 -7.01 18.79
CA ARG A 37 14.97 -7.50 17.69
C ARG A 37 13.47 -7.21 17.90
N ALA A 38 13.12 -6.48 18.95
CA ALA A 38 11.76 -6.25 19.44
C ALA A 38 11.61 -4.77 19.85
N LEU A 39 10.40 -4.23 19.72
CA LEU A 39 10.08 -2.89 20.23
C LEU A 39 9.68 -3.02 21.70
N PRO A 40 10.32 -2.27 22.61
CA PRO A 40 9.95 -2.32 24.01
C PRO A 40 8.51 -1.78 24.21
N PRO A 41 7.79 -2.20 25.27
CA PRO A 41 6.35 -1.91 25.41
C PRO A 41 6.00 -0.41 25.39
N ASP A 42 6.89 0.43 25.91
CA ASP A 42 6.79 1.90 25.88
C ASP A 42 6.82 2.48 24.46
N HIS A 43 7.31 1.72 23.48
CA HIS A 43 7.35 2.09 22.06
C HIS A 43 6.12 1.61 21.27
N ARG A 44 5.14 0.95 21.92
CA ARG A 44 3.91 0.41 21.31
C ARG A 44 2.71 1.37 21.39
N ALA A 45 2.95 2.65 21.63
CA ALA A 45 1.92 3.66 21.42
C ALA A 45 1.83 4.03 19.92
N PRO A 46 0.62 4.16 19.35
CA PRO A 46 0.44 4.72 18.01
C PRO A 46 1.13 6.08 17.87
N LYS A 47 1.71 6.30 16.69
CA LYS A 47 2.43 7.52 16.33
C LYS A 47 1.51 8.47 15.57
N PRO A 48 1.85 9.76 15.45
CA PRO A 48 1.10 10.70 14.63
C PRO A 48 0.96 10.19 13.19
N TRP A 49 -0.22 10.40 12.58
CA TRP A 49 -0.52 10.00 11.20
C TRP A 49 0.58 10.32 10.16
N PRO A 50 1.23 11.50 10.17
CA PRO A 50 2.30 11.82 9.23
C PRO A 50 3.45 10.81 9.19
N ASP A 51 3.68 10.06 10.27
CA ASP A 51 4.74 9.05 10.34
C ASP A 51 4.39 7.77 9.54
N TYR A 52 3.10 7.48 9.34
CA TYR A 52 2.62 6.33 8.56
C TYR A 52 2.31 6.69 7.11
N LYS A 53 1.80 7.90 6.88
CA LYS A 53 1.28 8.36 5.58
C LYS A 53 2.16 8.01 4.38
N PRO A 54 3.46 8.36 4.32
CA PRO A 54 4.28 8.07 3.13
C PRO A 54 4.39 6.56 2.81
N TYR A 55 4.33 5.71 3.84
CA TYR A 55 4.42 4.25 3.70
C TYR A 55 3.15 3.65 3.12
N VAL A 56 2.00 4.04 3.64
CA VAL A 56 0.72 3.54 3.17
C VAL A 56 0.35 4.13 1.81
N THR A 57 0.70 5.40 1.55
CA THR A 57 0.55 6.03 0.23
C THR A 57 1.38 5.28 -0.83
N PHE A 58 2.59 4.82 -0.51
CA PHE A 58 3.38 3.99 -1.43
C PHE A 58 2.65 2.68 -1.82
N VAL A 59 2.03 2.01 -0.85
CA VAL A 59 1.23 0.80 -1.10
C VAL A 59 0.00 1.13 -1.96
N ALA A 60 -0.69 2.25 -1.70
CA ALA A 60 -1.82 2.68 -2.53
C ALA A 60 -1.41 3.02 -3.97
N VAL A 61 -0.25 3.63 -4.21
CA VAL A 61 0.25 3.87 -5.58
C VAL A 61 0.50 2.54 -6.31
N ILE A 62 1.06 1.53 -5.63
CA ILE A 62 1.20 0.19 -6.22
C ILE A 62 -0.18 -0.40 -6.53
N ASP A 63 -1.15 -0.24 -5.63
CA ASP A 63 -2.51 -0.69 -5.85
C ASP A 63 -3.15 -0.03 -7.08
N GLN A 64 -2.92 1.26 -7.26
CA GLN A 64 -3.37 2.01 -8.44
C GLN A 64 -2.70 1.53 -9.73
N LEU A 65 -1.41 1.15 -9.71
CA LEU A 65 -0.77 0.53 -10.88
C LEU A 65 -1.50 -0.75 -11.29
N TYR A 66 -1.90 -1.58 -10.34
CA TYR A 66 -2.63 -2.81 -10.60
C TYR A 66 -4.07 -2.58 -11.06
N ASN A 67 -4.82 -1.73 -10.36
CA ASN A 67 -6.25 -1.54 -10.56
C ASN A 67 -6.60 -0.50 -11.64
N VAL A 68 -5.66 0.38 -12.03
CA VAL A 68 -5.89 1.42 -13.04
C VAL A 68 -5.02 1.20 -14.26
N MET A 69 -3.70 1.12 -14.11
CA MET A 69 -2.78 1.09 -15.25
C MET A 69 -2.72 -0.29 -15.92
N PHE A 70 -2.61 -1.35 -15.13
CA PHE A 70 -2.38 -2.72 -15.62
C PHE A 70 -3.62 -3.60 -15.53
N LYS A 71 -4.80 -3.02 -15.27
CA LYS A 71 -6.06 -3.74 -15.04
C LYS A 71 -6.49 -4.64 -16.21
N ASN A 72 -6.04 -4.32 -17.43
CA ASN A 72 -6.36 -5.05 -18.66
C ASN A 72 -5.29 -6.07 -19.05
N VAL A 73 -4.18 -6.13 -18.32
CA VAL A 73 -3.17 -7.17 -18.54
C VAL A 73 -3.78 -8.49 -18.09
N THR A 74 -3.71 -9.50 -18.93
CA THR A 74 -4.20 -10.85 -18.64
C THR A 74 -3.10 -11.86 -18.96
N ALA A 75 -2.93 -12.86 -18.10
CA ALA A 75 -1.97 -13.94 -18.27
C ALA A 75 -2.60 -15.26 -17.82
N THR A 76 -2.30 -16.33 -18.54
CA THR A 76 -2.84 -17.67 -18.23
C THR A 76 -2.11 -18.31 -17.07
N THR A 77 -0.82 -17.99 -16.88
CA THR A 77 0.00 -18.43 -15.76
C THR A 77 0.70 -17.26 -15.08
N VAL A 78 1.13 -17.45 -13.83
CA VAL A 78 1.86 -16.41 -13.06
C VAL A 78 3.16 -16.02 -13.78
N ASP A 79 3.89 -16.99 -14.32
CA ASP A 79 5.19 -16.77 -14.98
C ASP A 79 5.07 -15.96 -16.28
N GLN A 80 3.89 -15.97 -16.92
CA GLN A 80 3.63 -15.17 -18.12
C GLN A 80 3.35 -13.69 -17.80
N TRP A 81 2.95 -13.38 -16.56
CA TRP A 81 2.52 -12.04 -16.19
C TRP A 81 3.56 -10.96 -16.48
N PRO A 82 4.85 -11.10 -16.11
CA PRO A 82 5.85 -10.07 -16.38
C PRO A 82 6.05 -9.82 -17.88
N ILE A 83 5.99 -10.87 -18.70
CA ILE A 83 6.12 -10.79 -20.16
C ILE A 83 4.92 -10.04 -20.74
N LYS A 84 3.70 -10.43 -20.34
CA LYS A 84 2.44 -9.81 -20.79
C LYS A 84 2.34 -8.34 -20.36
N LEU A 85 2.78 -8.03 -19.14
CA LEU A 85 2.86 -6.67 -18.64
C LEU A 85 3.83 -5.83 -19.48
N ALA A 86 5.03 -6.34 -19.78
CA ALA A 86 6.00 -5.64 -20.60
C ALA A 86 5.49 -5.43 -22.04
N GLU A 87 4.81 -6.42 -22.63
CA GLU A 87 4.13 -6.27 -23.92
C GLU A 87 3.05 -5.19 -23.86
N TYR A 88 2.21 -5.20 -22.82
CA TYR A 88 1.16 -4.20 -22.66
C TYR A 88 1.73 -2.78 -22.55
N ILE A 89 2.78 -2.58 -21.75
CA ILE A 89 3.42 -1.28 -21.58
C ILE A 89 3.93 -0.73 -22.91
N ARG A 90 4.54 -1.57 -23.76
CA ARG A 90 5.11 -1.15 -25.06
C ARG A 90 4.07 -0.76 -26.11
N HIS A 91 2.87 -1.34 -26.05
CA HIS A 91 1.89 -1.22 -27.15
C HIS A 91 0.63 -0.42 -26.77
N ASN A 92 0.53 0.09 -25.54
CA ASN A 92 -0.65 0.79 -25.04
C ASN A 92 -0.29 2.16 -24.46
N ASP A 93 0.56 2.92 -25.14
CA ASP A 93 1.06 4.24 -24.75
C ASP A 93 -0.04 5.23 -24.38
N GLU A 94 -1.06 5.40 -25.23
CA GLU A 94 -2.19 6.32 -24.94
C GLU A 94 -2.96 5.90 -23.68
N ALA A 95 -3.24 4.60 -23.52
CA ALA A 95 -3.94 4.09 -22.35
C ALA A 95 -3.09 4.22 -21.08
N ASN A 96 -1.78 4.01 -21.18
CA ASN A 96 -0.85 4.16 -20.07
C ASN A 96 -0.72 5.63 -19.65
N ALA A 97 -0.68 6.57 -20.60
CA ALA A 97 -0.66 8.01 -20.31
C ALA A 97 -1.93 8.44 -19.56
N LYS A 98 -3.11 8.07 -20.07
CA LYS A 98 -4.40 8.33 -19.40
C LYS A 98 -4.48 7.69 -18.01
N ALA A 99 -3.97 6.47 -17.86
CA ALA A 99 -3.91 5.83 -16.56
C ALA A 99 -2.98 6.57 -15.61
N ALA A 100 -1.79 6.99 -16.05
CA ALA A 100 -0.84 7.73 -15.24
C ALA A 100 -1.44 9.06 -14.76
N GLU A 101 -2.11 9.82 -15.63
CA GLU A 101 -2.84 11.04 -15.26
C GLU A 101 -3.85 10.77 -14.15
N LYS A 102 -4.68 9.73 -14.32
CA LYS A 102 -5.66 9.34 -13.31
C LYS A 102 -5.00 8.98 -11.97
N ILE A 103 -3.91 8.22 -11.98
CA ILE A 103 -3.17 7.85 -10.77
C ILE A 103 -2.62 9.08 -10.07
N VAL A 104 -2.06 10.04 -10.80
CA VAL A 104 -1.56 11.30 -10.24
C VAL A 104 -2.70 12.08 -9.60
N THR A 105 -3.84 12.23 -10.29
CA THR A 105 -5.03 12.89 -9.72
C THR A 105 -5.49 12.21 -8.43
N THR A 106 -5.63 10.87 -8.41
CA THR A 106 -6.00 10.15 -7.18
C THR A 106 -4.97 10.35 -6.07
N LEU A 107 -3.68 10.35 -6.40
CA LEU A 107 -2.63 10.61 -5.43
C LEU A 107 -2.73 12.03 -4.84
N THR A 108 -2.87 13.05 -5.68
CA THR A 108 -2.85 14.45 -5.26
C THR A 108 -4.12 14.90 -4.56
N ASP A 109 -5.27 14.44 -5.05
CA ASP A 109 -6.56 15.01 -4.70
C ASP A 109 -7.29 14.17 -3.65
N GLU A 110 -6.99 12.86 -3.59
CA GLU A 110 -7.66 11.93 -2.65
C GLU A 110 -6.70 11.44 -1.56
N LEU A 111 -5.51 10.92 -1.92
CA LEU A 111 -4.62 10.24 -0.95
C LEU A 111 -3.74 11.21 -0.13
N LEU A 112 -3.14 12.20 -0.78
CA LEU A 112 -2.28 13.18 -0.12
C LEU A 112 -3.02 14.15 0.81
N PRO A 113 -4.32 14.44 0.65
CA PRO A 113 -5.05 15.25 1.61
C PRO A 113 -5.48 14.53 2.89
N CYS A 114 -5.55 13.19 2.91
CA CYS A 114 -6.01 12.43 4.08
C CYS A 114 -5.29 12.85 5.38
N ALA A 115 -6.06 13.15 6.41
CA ALA A 115 -5.63 13.59 7.74
C ALA A 115 -5.58 12.46 8.77
N SER A 116 -6.09 11.27 8.41
CA SER A 116 -6.08 10.08 9.27
C SER A 116 -5.91 8.78 8.47
N PHE A 117 -5.63 7.68 9.18
CA PHE A 117 -5.57 6.35 8.56
C PHE A 117 -6.95 5.86 8.10
N ALA A 118 -8.02 6.25 8.80
CA ALA A 118 -9.39 5.94 8.41
C ALA A 118 -9.78 6.62 7.09
N GLU A 119 -9.52 7.92 6.95
CA GLU A 119 -9.72 8.66 5.70
C GLU A 119 -8.91 8.05 4.54
N PHE A 120 -7.67 7.63 4.81
CA PHE A 120 -6.86 6.95 3.81
C PHE A 120 -7.48 5.60 3.40
N CYS A 121 -7.97 4.80 4.34
CA CYS A 121 -8.60 3.52 4.03
C CYS A 121 -9.86 3.68 3.18
N ASP A 122 -10.63 4.75 3.40
CA ASP A 122 -11.76 5.12 2.56
C ASP A 122 -11.30 5.49 1.13
N ALA A 123 -10.43 6.50 1.02
CA ALA A 123 -9.93 7.01 -0.27
C ALA A 123 -9.19 5.95 -1.11
N ALA A 124 -8.44 5.04 -0.46
CA ALA A 124 -7.67 4.00 -1.13
C ALA A 124 -8.44 2.67 -1.31
N GLY A 125 -9.71 2.60 -0.91
CA GLY A 125 -10.54 1.41 -1.09
C GLY A 125 -10.05 0.21 -0.27
N PHE A 126 -9.65 0.44 0.98
CA PHE A 126 -9.32 -0.60 1.95
C PHE A 126 -10.44 -0.89 2.94
N LEU A 127 -11.51 -0.08 3.01
CA LEU A 127 -12.60 -0.29 3.98
C LEU A 127 -13.32 -1.63 3.85
N GLU A 128 -13.39 -2.22 2.65
CA GLU A 128 -13.94 -3.58 2.47
C GLU A 128 -13.11 -4.64 3.21
N ASP A 129 -11.79 -4.48 3.20
CA ASP A 129 -10.83 -5.40 3.83
C ASP A 129 -10.53 -5.03 5.30
N ILE A 130 -10.68 -3.74 5.65
CA ILE A 130 -10.34 -3.12 6.93
C ILE A 130 -11.51 -2.22 7.37
N PRO A 131 -12.60 -2.80 7.89
CA PRO A 131 -13.81 -2.06 8.24
C PRO A 131 -13.64 -1.14 9.45
N ASP A 132 -12.67 -1.43 10.32
CA ASP A 132 -12.29 -0.60 11.47
C ASP A 132 -10.78 -0.29 11.40
N PRO A 133 -10.38 0.80 10.72
CA PRO A 133 -8.98 1.18 10.55
C PRO A 133 -8.25 1.46 11.87
N ASP A 134 -8.93 2.04 12.86
CA ASP A 134 -8.33 2.39 14.15
C ASP A 134 -8.04 1.11 14.97
N ALA A 135 -9.01 0.20 15.06
CA ALA A 135 -8.80 -1.09 15.72
C ALA A 135 -7.74 -1.94 15.01
N PHE A 136 -7.70 -1.89 13.67
CA PHE A 136 -6.67 -2.57 12.89
C PHE A 136 -5.27 -2.05 13.21
N LEU A 137 -5.10 -0.73 13.24
CA LEU A 137 -3.80 -0.11 13.55
C LEU A 137 -3.37 -0.44 14.97
N GLN A 138 -4.27 -0.33 15.94
CA GLN A 138 -3.98 -0.65 17.34
C GLN A 138 -3.58 -2.12 17.50
N THR A 139 -4.36 -3.04 16.95
CA THR A 139 -4.07 -4.48 16.99
C THR A 139 -2.70 -4.79 16.39
N LEU A 140 -2.39 -4.21 15.24
CA LEU A 140 -1.11 -4.42 14.58
C LEU A 140 0.08 -3.98 15.45
N ILE A 141 -0.06 -2.87 16.19
CA ILE A 141 0.98 -2.35 17.08
C ILE A 141 1.12 -3.22 18.33
N ASP A 142 0.01 -3.70 18.89
CA ASP A 142 -0.01 -4.57 20.06
C ASP A 142 0.65 -5.93 19.77
N GLU A 143 0.48 -6.43 18.54
CA GLU A 143 1.06 -7.68 18.02
C GLU A 143 2.57 -7.59 17.71
N LEU A 144 3.19 -6.40 17.76
CA LEU A 144 4.62 -6.26 17.50
C LEU A 144 5.44 -7.02 18.55
N PRO A 145 6.52 -7.73 18.13
CA PRO A 145 7.38 -8.48 19.05
C PRO A 145 8.10 -7.57 20.03
#